data_AF-A0A385SP17-F1
#
_entry.id   AF-A0A385SP17-F1
#
_cell.length_a   1.000
_cell.length_b   1.000
_cell.length_c   1.000
_cell.angle_alpha   90.00
_cell.angle_beta   90.00
_cell.angle_gamma   90.00
#
_symmetry.space_group_name_H-M   'P 1'
#
loop_
_entity.id
_entity.type
_entity.pdbx_description
1 polymer ?
#
loop_
_entity_poly.entity_id
_entity_poly.type
_entity_poly.pdbx_seq_one_letter_code
_entity_poly.pdbx_strand_id
1 'polypeptide(L)'
;MKKSFFILILTVTANLALAQTYTSIADGNWSTSTNWSGGSVAPLSGGGGTVNVNNNLTISGNYAVPNGTINIAAGKTLTINGNFSKGVSGGGGNVNVYGTLHITGDVTLNAPFTVQPGGSVVVDGNVTVINSSYLTIGTNAAAPPYADMVIRKDLISQSSGDITVEKNGRFALFGNFTDDTSGGTKLTIKSGGQVYIDKTITLVGGGDNVSNANGTTPIGFYINDPNPTVNTSQGATLTSNRGDKASMQTNDPAFYAWVAGIPNSPLPVKLVYFKAQSAGASIQLTWATSSEKNFRYFQVERAAEDLIFSAVGVVDAKGSSTLTTYAFTDEKPLNGKNYYRLKMIDLDESFEYSPVVTATGKSSSSVNVYPNPITDKQFTVELNDVMDTPAQVAVLDGAGTIILRAELESNTTTFQLPQHISSGLYYLRISSGHGQQIIKVAVR
;
A
#
# COMPACT_ATOMS: atom_id res chain seq x y z
N MET A 1 -8.82 58.16 36.29
CA MET A 1 -8.57 56.75 35.93
C MET A 1 -9.57 56.31 34.87
N LYS A 2 -9.20 56.32 33.59
CA LYS A 2 -10.03 55.78 32.49
C LYS A 2 -9.63 54.32 32.27
N LYS A 3 -10.53 53.37 32.53
CA LYS A 3 -10.31 51.95 32.25
C LYS A 3 -10.65 51.69 30.77
N SER A 4 -9.64 51.43 29.95
CA SER A 4 -9.83 50.89 28.60
C SER A 4 -10.24 49.43 28.70
N PHE A 5 -11.42 49.10 28.20
CA PHE A 5 -11.84 47.71 27.95
C PHE A 5 -11.25 47.28 26.60
N PHE A 6 -10.28 46.37 26.62
CA PHE A 6 -9.84 45.64 25.43
C PHE A 6 -10.81 44.47 25.22
N ILE A 7 -11.60 44.52 24.15
CA ILE A 7 -12.37 43.37 23.68
C ILE A 7 -11.43 42.51 22.84
N LEU A 8 -11.07 41.35 23.38
CA LEU A 8 -10.32 40.32 22.66
C LEU A 8 -11.32 39.57 21.76
N ILE A 9 -11.32 39.86 20.45
CA ILE A 9 -12.07 39.09 19.47
C ILE A 9 -11.29 37.81 19.17
N LEU A 10 -11.67 36.72 19.82
CA LEU A 10 -11.17 35.39 19.52
C LEU A 10 -11.90 34.86 18.28
N THR A 11 -11.28 34.97 17.10
CA THR A 11 -11.78 34.31 15.88
C THR A 11 -11.54 32.80 16.00
N VAL A 12 -12.52 32.08 16.53
CA VAL A 12 -12.58 30.62 16.37
C VAL A 12 -12.98 30.35 14.93
N THR A 13 -12.02 30.01 14.07
CA THR A 13 -12.29 29.44 12.76
C THR A 13 -12.80 28.01 12.93
N ALA A 14 -14.10 27.88 13.18
CA ALA A 14 -14.78 26.61 12.97
C ALA A 14 -14.79 26.34 11.46
N ASN A 15 -13.93 25.44 10.98
CA ASN A 15 -14.09 24.85 9.66
C ASN A 15 -15.38 24.01 9.68
N LEU A 16 -16.51 24.65 9.36
CA LEU A 16 -17.73 23.96 8.99
C LEU A 16 -17.45 23.27 7.64
N ALA A 17 -17.02 22.02 7.70
CA ALA A 17 -16.93 21.19 6.50
C ALA A 17 -18.35 20.93 5.98
N LEU A 18 -18.77 21.72 4.99
CA LEU A 18 -20.02 21.48 4.27
C LEU A 18 -19.95 20.11 3.57
N ALA A 19 -21.10 19.45 3.43
CA ALA A 19 -21.20 18.19 2.72
C ALA A 19 -20.77 18.38 1.25
N GLN A 20 -19.63 17.79 0.86
CA GLN A 20 -19.09 17.85 -0.50
C GLN A 20 -19.27 16.51 -1.22
N THR A 21 -19.42 16.54 -2.55
CA THR A 21 -19.35 15.33 -3.38
C THR A 21 -17.99 15.25 -4.06
N TYR A 22 -17.31 14.12 -3.90
CA TYR A 22 -16.06 13.79 -4.58
C TYR A 22 -16.31 12.64 -5.54
N THR A 23 -15.91 12.78 -6.79
CA THR A 23 -16.04 11.70 -7.78
C THR A 23 -14.69 11.45 -8.41
N SER A 24 -14.23 10.19 -8.40
CA SER A 24 -12.99 9.86 -9.09
C SER A 24 -13.18 9.87 -10.61
N ILE A 25 -12.14 10.31 -11.32
CA ILE A 25 -12.11 10.49 -12.78
C ILE A 25 -10.94 9.76 -13.45
N ALA A 26 -10.01 9.21 -12.65
CA ALA A 26 -8.88 8.43 -13.13
C ALA A 26 -8.50 7.35 -12.10
N ASP A 27 -7.85 6.29 -12.58
CA ASP A 27 -7.33 5.22 -11.74
C ASP A 27 -6.06 5.67 -11.00
N GLY A 28 -5.72 4.98 -9.91
CA GLY A 28 -4.43 5.15 -9.22
C GLY A 28 -4.57 5.47 -7.74
N ASN A 29 -3.64 6.25 -7.21
CA ASN A 29 -3.59 6.53 -5.78
C ASN A 29 -4.72 7.49 -5.36
N TRP A 30 -5.40 7.18 -4.27
CA TRP A 30 -6.46 8.01 -3.68
C TRP A 30 -5.97 9.44 -3.37
N SER A 31 -4.73 9.59 -2.93
CA SER A 31 -4.14 10.89 -2.55
C SER A 31 -3.75 11.79 -3.73
N THR A 32 -3.87 11.30 -4.97
CA THR A 32 -3.54 12.07 -6.16
C THR A 32 -4.69 13.00 -6.54
N SER A 33 -4.49 14.32 -6.44
CA SER A 33 -5.52 15.33 -6.71
C SER A 33 -6.12 15.25 -8.12
N THR A 34 -5.31 14.90 -9.12
CA THR A 34 -5.77 14.76 -10.52
C THR A 34 -6.70 13.59 -10.74
N ASN A 35 -6.81 12.66 -9.79
CA ASN A 35 -7.75 11.54 -9.85
C ASN A 35 -9.17 11.93 -9.42
N TRP A 36 -9.38 13.16 -8.96
CA TRP A 36 -10.66 13.64 -8.44
C TRP A 36 -11.24 14.79 -9.25
N SER A 37 -12.57 14.76 -9.45
CA SER A 37 -13.32 15.86 -10.04
C SER A 37 -13.09 17.15 -9.26
N GLY A 38 -12.63 18.22 -9.93
CA GLY A 38 -12.35 19.51 -9.29
C GLY A 38 -11.02 19.57 -8.54
N GLY A 39 -10.13 18.57 -8.68
CA GLY A 39 -8.77 18.60 -8.15
C GLY A 39 -8.65 18.51 -6.63
N SER A 40 -9.76 18.27 -5.92
CA SER A 40 -9.79 18.15 -4.46
C SER A 40 -9.86 16.68 -4.05
N VAL A 41 -8.90 16.23 -3.26
CA VAL A 41 -8.82 14.84 -2.77
C VAL A 41 -9.93 14.59 -1.74
N ALA A 42 -10.65 13.47 -1.90
CA ALA A 42 -11.62 13.05 -0.90
C ALA A 42 -10.91 12.78 0.45
N PRO A 43 -11.40 13.30 1.57
CA PRO A 43 -10.72 13.19 2.86
C PRO A 43 -10.61 11.73 3.31
N LEU A 44 -9.47 11.36 3.89
CA LEU A 44 -9.23 10.03 4.47
C LEU A 44 -9.80 9.87 5.89
N SER A 45 -10.17 10.98 6.53
CA SER A 45 -10.80 11.03 7.85
C SER A 45 -11.49 12.37 8.06
N GLY A 46 -12.72 12.37 8.56
CA GLY A 46 -13.44 13.61 8.92
C GLY A 46 -14.03 14.34 7.71
N GLY A 47 -15.31 14.72 7.82
CA GLY A 47 -16.09 15.38 6.77
C GLY A 47 -17.43 14.69 6.54
N GLY A 48 -18.48 15.46 6.26
CA GLY A 48 -19.74 14.93 5.71
C GLY A 48 -19.71 15.03 4.18
N GLY A 49 -20.48 14.20 3.46
CA GLY A 49 -20.49 14.22 2.00
C GLY A 49 -20.73 12.88 1.32
N THR A 50 -20.51 12.83 0.00
CA THR A 50 -20.57 11.61 -0.80
C THR A 50 -19.27 11.42 -1.58
N VAL A 51 -18.69 10.22 -1.53
CA VAL A 51 -17.54 9.84 -2.33
C VAL A 51 -17.95 8.76 -3.33
N ASN A 52 -17.84 9.06 -4.62
CA ASN A 52 -18.11 8.11 -5.70
C ASN A 52 -16.79 7.61 -6.28
N VAL A 53 -16.49 6.34 -6.07
CA VAL A 53 -15.33 5.65 -6.63
C VAL A 53 -15.75 5.03 -7.96
N ASN A 54 -15.56 5.79 -9.04
CA ASN A 54 -15.87 5.41 -10.43
C ASN A 54 -14.64 4.87 -11.19
N ASN A 55 -13.52 4.73 -10.50
CA ASN A 55 -12.21 4.33 -11.01
C ASN A 55 -11.54 3.39 -10.03
N ASN A 56 -10.52 2.66 -10.49
CA ASN A 56 -9.76 1.76 -9.64
C ASN A 56 -8.81 2.59 -8.75
N LEU A 57 -9.05 2.58 -7.45
CA LEU A 57 -8.31 3.41 -6.50
C LEU A 57 -7.64 2.59 -5.41
N THR A 58 -6.48 3.07 -4.96
CA THR A 58 -5.74 2.50 -3.83
C THR A 58 -5.49 3.54 -2.76
N ILE A 59 -5.81 3.20 -1.50
CA ILE A 59 -5.45 3.96 -0.30
C ILE A 59 -4.25 3.28 0.35
N SER A 60 -3.12 3.98 0.43
CA SER A 60 -1.92 3.53 1.15
C SER A 60 -2.02 3.89 2.64
N GLY A 61 -2.86 3.17 3.39
CA GLY A 61 -3.03 3.35 4.83
C GLY A 61 -4.48 3.21 5.30
N ASN A 62 -4.74 3.72 6.50
CA ASN A 62 -6.06 3.64 7.13
C ASN A 62 -7.06 4.59 6.47
N TYR A 63 -8.32 4.18 6.43
CA TYR A 63 -9.42 5.01 5.94
C TYR A 63 -10.59 5.02 6.92
N ALA A 64 -11.06 6.23 7.27
CA ALA A 64 -12.14 6.42 8.21
C ALA A 64 -13.25 7.28 7.61
N VAL A 65 -14.49 6.82 7.78
CA VAL A 65 -15.71 7.43 7.26
C VAL A 65 -16.61 7.78 8.43
N PRO A 66 -16.29 8.84 9.19
CA PRO A 66 -17.03 9.16 10.40
C PRO A 66 -18.45 9.67 10.11
N ASN A 67 -18.64 10.37 8.99
CA ASN A 67 -19.93 10.83 8.49
C ASN A 67 -19.93 10.73 6.94
N GLY A 68 -21.10 10.59 6.31
CA GLY A 68 -21.21 10.57 4.84
C GLY A 68 -21.24 9.19 4.18
N THR A 69 -21.34 9.20 2.85
CA THR A 69 -21.60 8.04 2.00
C THR A 69 -20.41 7.74 1.09
N ILE A 70 -20.09 6.47 0.91
CA ILE A 70 -19.20 6.00 -0.17
C ILE A 70 -19.98 5.10 -1.10
N ASN A 71 -19.81 5.31 -2.39
CA ASN A 71 -20.31 4.41 -3.42
C ASN A 71 -19.12 3.90 -4.22
N ILE A 72 -18.92 2.58 -4.24
CA ILE A 72 -17.93 1.93 -5.10
C ILE A 72 -18.69 1.39 -6.30
N ALA A 73 -18.44 1.95 -7.48
CA ALA A 73 -19.19 1.64 -8.69
C ALA A 73 -18.94 0.22 -9.20
N ALA A 74 -19.93 -0.33 -9.91
CA ALA A 74 -19.82 -1.66 -10.51
C ALA A 74 -18.60 -1.78 -11.44
N GLY A 75 -17.88 -2.89 -11.35
CA GLY A 75 -16.66 -3.15 -12.12
C GLY A 75 -15.45 -2.30 -11.72
N LYS A 76 -15.53 -1.54 -10.61
CA LYS A 76 -14.44 -0.74 -10.06
C LYS A 76 -13.95 -1.30 -8.74
N THR A 77 -12.67 -1.12 -8.46
CA THR A 77 -12.03 -1.63 -7.25
C THR A 77 -11.55 -0.49 -6.38
N LEU A 78 -11.90 -0.53 -5.09
CA LEU A 78 -11.23 0.25 -4.06
C LEU A 78 -10.41 -0.71 -3.20
N THR A 79 -9.10 -0.49 -3.15
CA THR A 79 -8.18 -1.23 -2.27
C THR A 79 -7.73 -0.32 -1.12
N ILE A 80 -7.87 -0.80 0.10
CA ILE A 80 -7.44 -0.11 1.33
C ILE A 80 -6.31 -0.92 1.97
N ASN A 81 -5.08 -0.42 1.85
CA ASN A 81 -3.89 -1.03 2.43
C ASN A 81 -3.72 -0.60 3.89
N GLY A 82 -4.71 -0.93 4.72
CA GLY A 82 -4.78 -0.55 6.12
C GLY A 82 -6.13 -0.85 6.74
N ASN A 83 -6.39 -0.27 7.91
CA ASN A 83 -7.64 -0.45 8.63
C ASN A 83 -8.74 0.43 8.02
N PHE A 84 -9.95 -0.08 8.00
CA PHE A 84 -11.13 0.66 7.59
C PHE A 84 -12.08 0.87 8.78
N SER A 85 -12.63 2.07 8.92
CA SER A 85 -13.66 2.31 9.92
C SER A 85 -14.81 3.14 9.36
N LYS A 86 -16.04 2.70 9.63
CA LYS A 86 -17.26 3.45 9.39
C LYS A 86 -17.87 3.81 10.73
N GLY A 87 -17.94 5.11 11.05
CA GLY A 87 -18.47 5.60 12.34
C GLY A 87 -19.78 6.38 12.20
N VAL A 88 -20.33 6.76 13.36
CA VAL A 88 -21.35 7.82 13.49
C VAL A 88 -20.83 8.89 14.46
N SER A 89 -20.71 10.13 13.99
CA SER A 89 -20.78 11.30 14.86
C SER A 89 -21.86 12.25 14.35
N GLY A 90 -23.12 11.83 14.55
CA GLY A 90 -24.30 12.68 14.34
C GLY A 90 -24.73 12.94 12.89
N GLY A 91 -24.01 12.44 11.87
CA GLY A 91 -24.37 12.57 10.46
C GLY A 91 -24.52 11.21 9.78
N GLY A 92 -25.70 10.95 9.18
CA GLY A 92 -25.98 9.73 8.42
C GLY A 92 -25.07 9.52 7.19
N GLY A 93 -25.16 8.33 6.60
CA GLY A 93 -24.44 7.93 5.39
C GLY A 93 -24.11 6.44 5.38
N ASN A 94 -23.94 5.86 4.18
CA ASN A 94 -23.78 4.42 3.96
C ASN A 94 -22.50 4.10 3.17
N VAL A 95 -21.94 2.91 3.33
CA VAL A 95 -20.95 2.36 2.40
C VAL A 95 -21.68 1.43 1.45
N ASN A 96 -21.82 1.79 0.19
CA ASN A 96 -22.43 0.96 -0.83
C ASN A 96 -21.36 0.39 -1.76
N VAL A 97 -21.24 -0.94 -1.78
CA VAL A 97 -20.26 -1.63 -2.62
C VAL A 97 -20.97 -2.33 -3.78
N TYR A 98 -20.95 -1.72 -4.97
CA TYR A 98 -21.43 -2.32 -6.22
C TYR A 98 -20.29 -2.98 -7.04
N GLY A 99 -19.05 -2.53 -6.81
CA GLY A 99 -17.83 -3.12 -7.37
C GLY A 99 -17.08 -3.97 -6.35
N THR A 100 -15.77 -3.84 -6.29
CA THR A 100 -14.90 -4.57 -5.36
C THR A 100 -14.36 -3.64 -4.28
N LEU A 101 -14.47 -4.04 -3.02
CA LEU A 101 -13.76 -3.42 -1.89
C LEU A 101 -12.83 -4.45 -1.26
N HIS A 102 -11.53 -4.19 -1.28
CA HIS A 102 -10.54 -5.03 -0.63
C HIS A 102 -9.85 -4.25 0.49
N ILE A 103 -9.82 -4.81 1.69
CA ILE A 103 -9.26 -4.19 2.90
C ILE A 103 -8.24 -5.16 3.50
N THR A 104 -6.97 -4.72 3.61
CA THR A 104 -5.89 -5.59 4.12
C THR A 104 -5.78 -5.60 5.65
N GLY A 105 -6.31 -4.57 6.32
CA GLY A 105 -6.33 -4.43 7.76
C GLY A 105 -7.65 -4.84 8.42
N ASP A 106 -7.83 -4.40 9.65
CA ASP A 106 -9.04 -4.63 10.43
C ASP A 106 -10.15 -3.63 10.05
N VAL A 107 -11.40 -4.05 10.20
CA VAL A 107 -12.59 -3.27 9.91
C VAL A 107 -13.39 -3.03 11.17
N THR A 108 -13.81 -1.78 11.39
CA THR A 108 -14.77 -1.42 12.45
C THR A 108 -16.00 -0.75 11.84
N LEU A 109 -17.17 -1.36 12.00
CA LEU A 109 -18.44 -0.86 11.51
C LEU A 109 -19.31 -0.41 12.69
N ASN A 110 -19.63 0.87 12.71
CA ASN A 110 -20.56 1.52 13.64
C ASN A 110 -21.52 2.45 12.86
N ALA A 111 -21.77 2.13 11.58
CA ALA A 111 -22.83 2.72 10.76
C ALA A 111 -23.10 1.80 9.55
N PRO A 112 -24.17 2.05 8.77
CA PRO A 112 -24.54 1.21 7.65
C PRO A 112 -23.40 0.96 6.64
N PHE A 113 -23.27 -0.30 6.27
CA PHE A 113 -22.39 -0.86 5.26
C PHE A 113 -23.18 -1.92 4.51
N THR A 114 -23.32 -1.75 3.20
CA THR A 114 -24.11 -2.61 2.33
C THR A 114 -23.27 -3.12 1.15
N VAL A 115 -23.15 -4.43 1.04
CA VAL A 115 -22.67 -5.08 -0.18
C VAL A 115 -23.86 -5.25 -1.12
N GLN A 116 -23.79 -4.61 -2.28
CA GLN A 116 -24.87 -4.59 -3.26
C GLN A 116 -24.75 -5.78 -4.22
N PRO A 117 -25.82 -6.19 -4.91
CA PRO A 117 -25.76 -7.29 -5.87
C PRO A 117 -24.74 -6.99 -6.99
N GLY A 118 -23.84 -7.93 -7.25
CA GLY A 118 -22.69 -7.77 -8.15
C GLY A 118 -21.44 -7.21 -7.46
N GLY A 119 -21.57 -6.72 -6.22
CA GLY A 119 -20.48 -6.25 -5.40
C GLY A 119 -19.77 -7.37 -4.64
N SER A 120 -18.49 -7.16 -4.36
CA SER A 120 -17.63 -8.08 -3.63
C SER A 120 -16.82 -7.33 -2.57
N VAL A 121 -16.83 -7.83 -1.33
CA VAL A 121 -16.00 -7.30 -0.23
C VAL A 121 -15.09 -8.38 0.29
N VAL A 122 -13.79 -8.08 0.39
CA VAL A 122 -12.80 -8.96 1.01
C VAL A 122 -12.10 -8.20 2.13
N VAL A 123 -12.11 -8.78 3.33
CA VAL A 123 -11.41 -8.26 4.52
C VAL A 123 -10.39 -9.28 5.00
N ASP A 124 -9.13 -8.87 5.02
CA ASP A 124 -8.01 -9.72 5.41
C ASP A 124 -7.76 -9.73 6.93
N GLY A 125 -8.18 -8.67 7.61
CA GLY A 125 -8.17 -8.55 9.06
C GLY A 125 -9.45 -9.07 9.73
N ASN A 126 -9.63 -8.65 10.98
CA ASN A 126 -10.85 -8.88 11.75
C ASN A 126 -11.92 -7.86 11.35
N VAL A 127 -13.19 -8.22 11.51
CA VAL A 127 -14.31 -7.28 11.38
C VAL A 127 -15.00 -7.16 12.73
N THR A 128 -15.16 -5.93 13.22
CA THR A 128 -15.98 -5.62 14.40
C THR A 128 -17.21 -4.85 13.96
N VAL A 129 -18.41 -5.37 14.25
CA VAL A 129 -19.69 -4.67 14.05
C VAL A 129 -20.21 -4.24 15.41
N ILE A 130 -20.50 -2.95 15.57
CA ILE A 130 -20.88 -2.33 16.83
C ILE A 130 -22.28 -1.72 16.68
N ASN A 131 -23.17 -1.95 17.64
CA ASN A 131 -24.58 -1.50 17.63
C ASN A 131 -25.42 -2.15 16.50
N SER A 132 -26.64 -1.68 16.26
CA SER A 132 -27.62 -2.39 15.43
C SER A 132 -27.61 -2.04 13.95
N SER A 133 -27.89 -3.05 13.11
CA SER A 133 -28.28 -2.94 11.69
C SER A 133 -27.25 -2.31 10.73
N TYR A 134 -25.97 -2.65 10.88
CA TYR A 134 -24.90 -1.98 10.15
C TYR A 134 -24.19 -2.80 9.08
N LEU A 135 -24.33 -4.12 9.05
CA LEU A 135 -23.78 -4.93 7.97
C LEU A 135 -24.89 -5.66 7.23
N THR A 136 -25.12 -5.29 5.97
CA THR A 136 -26.06 -5.96 5.07
C THR A 136 -25.32 -6.50 3.85
N ILE A 137 -25.47 -7.79 3.57
CA ILE A 137 -24.87 -8.46 2.42
C ILE A 137 -26.00 -8.88 1.49
N GLY A 138 -26.14 -8.17 0.37
CA GLY A 138 -27.18 -8.40 -0.62
C GLY A 138 -28.45 -7.58 -0.40
N THR A 139 -29.48 -7.96 -1.14
CA THR A 139 -30.84 -7.43 -1.09
C THR A 139 -31.85 -8.57 -1.24
N ASN A 140 -33.14 -8.27 -1.08
CA ASN A 140 -34.20 -9.26 -1.29
C ASN A 140 -34.42 -9.65 -2.78
N ALA A 141 -33.53 -9.23 -3.68
CA ALA A 141 -33.57 -9.66 -5.08
C ALA A 141 -33.17 -11.15 -5.21
N ALA A 142 -33.63 -11.80 -6.28
CA ALA A 142 -33.16 -13.15 -6.61
C ALA A 142 -31.71 -13.09 -7.11
N ALA A 143 -30.89 -14.06 -6.71
CA ALA A 143 -29.59 -14.29 -7.31
C ALA A 143 -29.70 -15.08 -8.63
N PRO A 144 -28.73 -14.94 -9.56
CA PRO A 144 -27.69 -13.90 -9.63
C PRO A 144 -28.24 -12.53 -10.08
N PRO A 145 -27.50 -11.42 -9.85
CA PRO A 145 -26.14 -11.36 -9.30
C PRO A 145 -26.11 -11.51 -7.77
N TYR A 146 -25.04 -12.14 -7.27
CA TYR A 146 -24.78 -12.28 -5.84
C TYR A 146 -24.07 -11.04 -5.28
N ALA A 147 -24.30 -10.75 -4.01
CA ALA A 147 -23.47 -9.86 -3.21
C ALA A 147 -22.54 -10.71 -2.34
N ASP A 148 -21.24 -10.58 -2.54
CA ASP A 148 -20.25 -11.47 -1.93
C ASP A 148 -19.48 -10.75 -0.82
N MET A 149 -19.37 -11.39 0.36
CA MET A 149 -18.47 -10.93 1.42
C MET A 149 -17.59 -12.07 1.92
N VAL A 150 -16.31 -11.76 2.08
CA VAL A 150 -15.30 -12.67 2.62
C VAL A 150 -14.56 -11.99 3.77
N ILE A 151 -14.55 -12.63 4.93
CA ILE A 151 -13.73 -12.22 6.07
C ILE A 151 -12.76 -13.35 6.38
N ARG A 152 -11.47 -13.03 6.43
CA ARG A 152 -10.42 -14.04 6.57
C ARG A 152 -10.03 -14.37 8.00
N LYS A 153 -10.24 -13.43 8.92
CA LYS A 153 -10.05 -13.65 10.35
C LYS A 153 -11.39 -13.61 11.07
N ASP A 154 -11.43 -13.07 12.28
CA ASP A 154 -12.59 -13.17 13.16
C ASP A 154 -13.60 -12.06 12.87
N LEU A 155 -14.87 -12.40 13.07
CA LEU A 155 -15.99 -11.47 13.07
C LEU A 155 -16.48 -11.31 14.51
N ILE A 156 -16.53 -10.06 14.98
CA ILE A 156 -16.87 -9.72 16.36
C ILE A 156 -18.11 -8.84 16.33
N SER A 157 -19.17 -9.26 17.02
CA SER A 157 -20.42 -8.52 17.16
C SER A 157 -20.53 -7.90 18.56
N GLN A 158 -20.41 -6.59 18.67
CA GLN A 158 -20.56 -5.85 19.92
C GLN A 158 -21.92 -5.15 19.98
N SER A 159 -22.53 -5.08 21.17
CA SER A 159 -23.93 -4.67 21.31
C SER A 159 -24.82 -5.57 20.43
N SER A 160 -25.90 -5.07 19.81
CA SER A 160 -26.72 -5.92 18.93
C SER A 160 -25.97 -6.43 17.70
N GLY A 161 -25.04 -5.63 17.17
CA GLY A 161 -24.15 -5.94 16.06
C GLY A 161 -24.82 -6.49 14.79
N ASP A 162 -26.11 -6.18 14.53
CA ASP A 162 -26.93 -6.97 13.59
C ASP A 162 -26.32 -7.08 12.18
N ILE A 163 -25.97 -8.30 11.81
CA ILE A 163 -25.52 -8.68 10.47
C ILE A 163 -26.68 -9.34 9.75
N THR A 164 -26.99 -8.87 8.54
CA THR A 164 -28.03 -9.47 7.70
C THR A 164 -27.45 -9.97 6.38
N VAL A 165 -27.68 -11.25 6.09
CA VAL A 165 -27.40 -11.86 4.79
C VAL A 165 -28.72 -12.03 4.07
N GLU A 166 -28.91 -11.24 3.04
CA GLU A 166 -30.15 -11.16 2.27
C GLU A 166 -30.24 -12.28 1.22
N LYS A 167 -31.37 -12.36 0.50
CA LYS A 167 -31.71 -13.44 -0.43
C LYS A 167 -30.64 -13.74 -1.49
N ASN A 168 -29.91 -12.74 -1.97
CA ASN A 168 -28.80 -12.93 -2.91
C ASN A 168 -27.42 -12.67 -2.29
N GLY A 169 -27.32 -12.67 -0.97
CA GLY A 169 -26.07 -12.54 -0.24
C GLY A 169 -25.33 -13.88 -0.09
N ARG A 170 -24.02 -13.86 -0.34
CA ARG A 170 -23.09 -14.95 0.02
C ARG A 170 -22.04 -14.42 0.98
N PHE A 171 -21.86 -15.11 2.09
CA PHE A 171 -20.93 -14.71 3.14
C PHE A 171 -20.04 -15.89 3.56
N ALA A 172 -18.72 -15.70 3.49
CA ALA A 172 -17.74 -16.65 3.99
C ALA A 172 -16.89 -16.00 5.10
N LEU A 173 -16.83 -16.66 6.25
CA LEU A 173 -15.99 -16.29 7.38
C LEU A 173 -15.00 -17.42 7.66
N PHE A 174 -13.70 -17.13 7.58
CA PHE A 174 -12.64 -18.12 7.84
C PHE A 174 -12.11 -18.11 9.29
N GLY A 175 -12.56 -17.16 10.11
CA GLY A 175 -12.29 -17.13 11.54
C GLY A 175 -13.50 -17.53 12.40
N ASN A 176 -13.46 -17.10 13.64
CA ASN A 176 -14.53 -17.27 14.61
C ASN A 176 -15.58 -16.16 14.45
N PHE A 177 -16.83 -16.48 14.74
CA PHE A 177 -17.85 -15.49 15.00
C PHE A 177 -18.09 -15.40 16.51
N THR A 178 -17.81 -14.26 17.12
CA THR A 178 -17.98 -14.06 18.56
C THR A 178 -18.81 -12.83 18.85
N ASP A 179 -19.59 -12.86 19.92
CA ASP A 179 -20.22 -11.66 20.47
C ASP A 179 -19.51 -11.13 21.73
N ASP A 180 -20.00 -10.00 22.22
CA ASP A 180 -19.77 -9.52 23.58
C ASP A 180 -20.85 -10.02 24.54
N THR A 181 -20.83 -9.55 25.79
CA THR A 181 -21.82 -9.95 26.81
C THR A 181 -23.20 -9.30 26.63
N SER A 182 -23.42 -8.52 25.58
CA SER A 182 -24.69 -7.81 25.34
C SER A 182 -25.68 -8.69 24.59
N GLY A 183 -26.99 -8.47 24.79
CA GLY A 183 -28.04 -9.13 24.03
C GLY A 183 -28.30 -8.54 22.64
N GLY A 184 -28.80 -9.34 21.70
CA GLY A 184 -29.35 -8.83 20.44
C GLY A 184 -29.42 -9.85 19.30
N THR A 185 -29.85 -9.39 18.12
CA THR A 185 -29.89 -10.24 16.92
C THR A 185 -28.56 -10.13 16.16
N LYS A 186 -27.61 -11.02 16.49
CA LYS A 186 -26.24 -10.93 15.98
C LYS A 186 -26.14 -11.25 14.48
N LEU A 187 -26.87 -12.26 14.01
CA LEU A 187 -26.86 -12.70 12.61
C LEU A 187 -28.24 -13.15 12.14
N THR A 188 -28.70 -12.58 11.04
CA THR A 188 -29.95 -12.95 10.36
C THR A 188 -29.65 -13.40 8.94
N ILE A 189 -29.99 -14.64 8.62
CA ILE A 189 -29.90 -15.19 7.27
C ILE A 189 -31.31 -15.26 6.70
N LYS A 190 -31.60 -14.43 5.69
CA LYS A 190 -32.90 -14.40 5.00
C LYS A 190 -33.01 -15.58 4.05
N SER A 191 -34.25 -15.92 3.66
CA SER A 191 -34.51 -17.00 2.70
C SER A 191 -33.77 -16.74 1.38
N GLY A 192 -32.89 -17.67 1.00
CA GLY A 192 -31.98 -17.59 -0.15
C GLY A 192 -30.54 -17.19 0.20
N GLY A 193 -30.33 -16.53 1.34
CA GLY A 193 -28.99 -16.12 1.78
C GLY A 193 -28.11 -17.32 2.15
N GLN A 194 -26.81 -17.21 1.86
CA GLN A 194 -25.85 -18.31 2.03
C GLN A 194 -24.68 -17.88 2.91
N VAL A 195 -24.42 -18.64 3.99
CA VAL A 195 -23.37 -18.35 4.97
C VAL A 195 -22.52 -19.58 5.26
N TYR A 196 -21.20 -19.41 5.25
CA TYR A 196 -20.22 -20.39 5.71
C TYR A 196 -19.33 -19.78 6.80
N ILE A 197 -19.16 -20.51 7.90
CA ILE A 197 -18.23 -20.18 8.99
C ILE A 197 -17.26 -21.35 9.15
N ASP A 198 -15.96 -21.10 8.98
CA ASP A 198 -14.92 -22.14 8.98
C ASP A 198 -14.52 -22.63 10.38
N LYS A 199 -14.69 -21.79 11.40
CA LYS A 199 -14.43 -22.12 12.80
C LYS A 199 -15.73 -22.16 13.59
N THR A 200 -15.72 -21.59 14.80
CA THR A 200 -16.83 -21.66 15.74
C THR A 200 -17.68 -20.39 15.76
N ILE A 201 -18.88 -20.53 16.33
CA ILE A 201 -19.67 -19.42 16.85
C ILE A 201 -19.61 -19.48 18.38
N THR A 202 -19.30 -18.35 19.02
CA THR A 202 -19.37 -18.17 20.47
C THR A 202 -20.36 -17.07 20.79
N LEU A 203 -21.50 -17.45 21.38
CA LEU A 203 -22.52 -16.53 21.88
C LEU A 203 -22.56 -16.56 23.40
N VAL A 204 -22.12 -15.49 24.07
CA VAL A 204 -22.02 -15.41 25.53
C VAL A 204 -22.96 -14.41 26.17
N GLY A 205 -23.50 -13.46 25.41
CA GLY A 205 -24.42 -12.45 25.89
C GLY A 205 -25.84 -12.96 26.12
N GLY A 206 -26.62 -12.15 26.85
CA GLY A 206 -27.97 -12.51 27.25
C GLY A 206 -28.99 -12.18 26.17
N GLY A 207 -29.66 -13.20 25.60
CA GLY A 207 -30.70 -13.03 24.59
C GLY A 207 -30.21 -12.99 23.16
N ASP A 208 -28.97 -13.41 22.91
CA ASP A 208 -28.38 -13.38 21.58
C ASP A 208 -29.07 -14.33 20.61
N ASN A 209 -29.18 -13.91 19.35
CA ASN A 209 -29.86 -14.69 18.34
C ASN A 209 -29.08 -14.75 17.03
N VAL A 210 -28.90 -15.99 16.56
CA VAL A 210 -28.53 -16.29 15.17
C VAL A 210 -29.69 -17.05 14.51
N SER A 211 -30.32 -16.41 13.53
CA SER A 211 -31.49 -16.94 12.82
C SER A 211 -31.18 -17.31 11.37
N ASN A 212 -31.85 -18.38 10.90
CA ASN A 212 -31.80 -18.80 9.50
C ASN A 212 -33.22 -19.07 8.99
N ALA A 213 -33.64 -18.30 7.99
CA ALA A 213 -34.96 -18.37 7.36
C ALA A 213 -34.96 -19.19 6.05
N ASN A 214 -33.86 -19.86 5.72
CA ASN A 214 -33.85 -20.85 4.64
C ASN A 214 -34.75 -22.06 5.00
N GLY A 215 -35.20 -22.77 3.97
CA GLY A 215 -35.82 -24.09 4.14
C GLY A 215 -34.79 -25.15 4.53
N THR A 216 -35.16 -26.43 4.44
CA THR A 216 -34.28 -27.56 4.78
C THR A 216 -33.33 -27.94 3.64
N THR A 217 -33.51 -27.43 2.43
CA THR A 217 -32.60 -27.71 1.30
C THR A 217 -32.75 -26.68 0.17
N PRO A 218 -31.69 -25.94 -0.20
CA PRO A 218 -30.42 -25.81 0.52
C PRO A 218 -30.62 -25.15 1.89
N ILE A 219 -29.81 -25.55 2.87
CA ILE A 219 -29.89 -25.04 4.24
C ILE A 219 -29.38 -23.59 4.31
N GLY A 220 -28.45 -23.21 3.43
CA GLY A 220 -27.93 -21.84 3.32
C GLY A 220 -27.13 -21.36 4.53
N PHE A 221 -26.90 -22.20 5.54
CA PHE A 221 -26.07 -21.88 6.70
C PHE A 221 -25.24 -23.08 7.13
N TYR A 222 -23.92 -22.90 7.09
CA TYR A 222 -22.96 -23.95 7.34
C TYR A 222 -21.88 -23.49 8.33
N ILE A 223 -21.61 -24.31 9.34
CA ILE A 223 -20.57 -24.05 10.34
C ILE A 223 -19.68 -25.28 10.40
N ASN A 224 -18.37 -25.09 10.26
CA ASN A 224 -17.38 -26.16 10.34
C ASN A 224 -16.88 -26.36 11.79
N ASP A 225 -17.80 -26.27 12.74
CA ASP A 225 -17.61 -26.62 14.14
C ASP A 225 -18.82 -27.47 14.60
N PRO A 226 -18.60 -28.72 15.03
CA PRO A 226 -19.67 -29.56 15.55
C PRO A 226 -20.24 -29.05 16.88
N ASN A 227 -19.51 -28.23 17.65
CA ASN A 227 -19.89 -27.81 19.01
C ASN A 227 -19.77 -26.28 19.23
N PRO A 228 -20.60 -25.46 18.56
CA PRO A 228 -20.64 -24.02 18.84
C PRO A 228 -20.94 -23.73 20.31
N THR A 229 -20.28 -22.71 20.86
CA THR A 229 -20.49 -22.29 22.25
C THR A 229 -21.66 -21.32 22.32
N VAL A 230 -22.76 -21.70 22.96
CA VAL A 230 -23.95 -20.85 23.10
C VAL A 230 -24.40 -20.81 24.56
N ASN A 231 -24.42 -19.63 25.17
CA ASN A 231 -24.84 -19.42 26.55
C ASN A 231 -26.36 -19.40 26.68
N THR A 232 -26.98 -20.57 26.52
CA THR A 232 -28.44 -20.73 26.62
C THR A 232 -28.99 -20.36 28.00
N SER A 233 -28.15 -20.38 29.05
CA SER A 233 -28.53 -19.98 30.41
C SER A 233 -28.89 -18.49 30.52
N GLN A 234 -28.40 -17.66 29.59
CA GLN A 234 -28.75 -16.26 29.48
C GLN A 234 -29.70 -15.97 28.30
N GLY A 235 -30.27 -17.01 27.67
CA GLY A 235 -31.23 -16.87 26.58
C GLY A 235 -30.61 -16.72 25.19
N ALA A 236 -29.31 -16.96 25.02
CA ALA A 236 -28.70 -17.02 23.68
C ALA A 236 -29.23 -18.22 22.88
N THR A 237 -29.39 -18.03 21.57
CA THR A 237 -30.01 -18.98 20.65
C THR A 237 -29.25 -19.03 19.33
N LEU A 238 -29.01 -20.26 18.86
CA LEU A 238 -28.48 -20.57 17.54
C LEU A 238 -29.48 -21.48 16.84
N THR A 239 -29.90 -21.09 15.63
CA THR A 239 -30.81 -21.89 14.81
C THR A 239 -30.37 -23.36 14.67
N SER A 240 -31.34 -24.27 14.71
CA SER A 240 -31.12 -25.69 14.43
C SER A 240 -31.01 -25.99 12.93
N ASN A 241 -31.54 -25.10 12.07
CA ASN A 241 -31.45 -25.23 10.61
C ASN A 241 -30.05 -24.80 10.13
N ARG A 242 -29.05 -25.67 10.32
CA ARG A 242 -27.66 -25.47 9.90
C ARG A 242 -27.04 -26.81 9.51
N GLY A 243 -26.01 -26.76 8.67
CA GLY A 243 -25.20 -27.92 8.28
C GLY A 243 -23.72 -27.76 8.61
N ASP A 244 -22.95 -28.81 8.40
CA ASP A 244 -21.48 -28.77 8.39
C ASP A 244 -20.93 -28.62 6.96
N LYS A 245 -19.61 -28.54 6.82
CA LYS A 245 -18.93 -28.41 5.52
C LYS A 245 -19.21 -29.59 4.57
N ALA A 246 -19.33 -30.81 5.08
CA ALA A 246 -19.62 -32.00 4.27
C ALA A 246 -21.07 -31.96 3.72
N SER A 247 -22.01 -31.53 4.55
CA SER A 247 -23.40 -31.31 4.17
C SER A 247 -23.55 -30.13 3.19
N MET A 248 -22.66 -29.12 3.24
CA MET A 248 -22.61 -28.05 2.25
C MET A 248 -22.22 -28.60 0.88
N GLN A 249 -21.18 -29.44 0.82
CA GLN A 249 -20.70 -30.04 -0.42
C GLN A 249 -21.80 -30.86 -1.13
N THR A 250 -22.68 -31.50 -0.37
CA THR A 250 -23.75 -32.36 -0.90
C THR A 250 -25.04 -31.61 -1.19
N ASN A 251 -25.46 -30.70 -0.30
CA ASN A 251 -26.77 -30.04 -0.36
C ASN A 251 -26.74 -28.64 -0.98
N ASP A 252 -25.57 -28.01 -1.10
CA ASP A 252 -25.35 -26.71 -1.75
C ASP A 252 -24.00 -26.67 -2.50
N PRO A 253 -23.83 -27.50 -3.55
CA PRO A 253 -22.55 -27.66 -4.23
C PRO A 253 -22.06 -26.38 -4.92
N ALA A 254 -22.98 -25.49 -5.34
CA ALA A 254 -22.63 -24.21 -5.94
C ALA A 254 -22.03 -23.24 -4.92
N PHE A 255 -22.63 -23.15 -3.73
CA PHE A 255 -22.04 -22.38 -2.63
C PHE A 255 -20.73 -22.99 -2.16
N TYR A 256 -20.66 -24.32 -2.02
CA TYR A 256 -19.41 -25.01 -1.69
C TYR A 256 -18.29 -24.68 -2.69
N ALA A 257 -18.56 -24.73 -3.99
CA ALA A 257 -17.57 -24.43 -5.02
C ALA A 257 -17.08 -22.97 -4.95
N TRP A 258 -17.98 -22.02 -4.64
CA TRP A 258 -17.58 -20.63 -4.38
C TRP A 258 -16.67 -20.52 -3.17
N VAL A 259 -17.06 -21.10 -2.02
CA VAL A 259 -16.24 -21.07 -0.80
C VAL A 259 -14.87 -21.72 -1.03
N ALA A 260 -14.83 -22.89 -1.67
CA ALA A 260 -13.60 -23.62 -1.97
C ALA A 260 -12.68 -22.90 -2.97
N GLY A 261 -13.25 -22.02 -3.81
CA GLY A 261 -12.51 -21.16 -4.73
C GLY A 261 -11.89 -19.93 -4.06
N ILE A 262 -12.31 -19.57 -2.84
CA ILE A 262 -11.71 -18.46 -2.10
C ILE A 262 -10.32 -18.91 -1.60
N PRO A 263 -9.22 -18.21 -1.94
CA PRO A 263 -7.90 -18.55 -1.42
C PRO A 263 -7.92 -18.41 0.11
N ASN A 264 -7.37 -19.34 0.89
CA ASN A 264 -7.40 -19.25 2.37
C ASN A 264 -6.47 -18.19 2.99
N SER A 265 -5.81 -17.35 2.17
CA SER A 265 -4.97 -16.26 2.65
C SER A 265 -4.83 -15.18 1.58
N PRO A 266 -4.86 -13.89 1.95
CA PRO A 266 -4.37 -12.82 1.10
C PRO A 266 -2.87 -12.78 1.36
N LEU A 267 -2.06 -13.25 0.44
CA LEU A 267 -0.63 -13.05 0.60
C LEU A 267 -0.24 -11.94 -0.36
N PRO A 268 -0.25 -10.67 0.08
CA PRO A 268 0.76 -9.73 -0.37
C PRO A 268 2.13 -10.40 -0.22
N VAL A 269 3.07 -10.10 -1.12
CA VAL A 269 4.46 -10.51 -0.92
C VAL A 269 4.92 -10.02 0.45
N LYS A 270 5.26 -10.95 1.34
CA LYS A 270 5.83 -10.60 2.65
C LYS A 270 7.34 -10.55 2.54
N LEU A 271 7.85 -9.34 2.29
CA LEU A 271 9.26 -9.03 2.34
C LEU A 271 9.82 -9.31 3.74
N VAL A 272 10.81 -10.21 3.84
CA VAL A 272 11.47 -10.58 5.08
C VAL A 272 12.56 -9.58 5.44
N TYR A 273 13.38 -9.21 4.44
CA TYR A 273 14.38 -8.16 4.57
C TYR A 273 14.70 -7.55 3.21
N PHE A 274 15.23 -6.34 3.21
CA PHE A 274 15.90 -5.71 2.08
C PHE A 274 17.15 -5.01 2.61
N LYS A 275 18.28 -5.14 1.90
CA LYS A 275 19.59 -4.62 2.30
C LYS A 275 20.34 -4.10 1.08
N ALA A 276 21.11 -3.03 1.29
CA ALA A 276 22.08 -2.52 0.33
C ALA A 276 23.48 -2.57 0.94
N GLN A 277 24.46 -3.00 0.16
CA GLN A 277 25.87 -3.07 0.58
C GLN A 277 26.78 -2.62 -0.56
N SER A 278 27.71 -1.72 -0.29
CA SER A 278 28.71 -1.31 -1.27
C SER A 278 29.66 -2.47 -1.61
N ALA A 279 29.89 -2.70 -2.89
CA ALA A 279 30.76 -3.76 -3.42
C ALA A 279 31.68 -3.18 -4.51
N GLY A 280 32.81 -2.61 -4.09
CA GLY A 280 33.72 -1.90 -4.99
C GLY A 280 33.10 -0.62 -5.55
N ALA A 281 32.99 -0.54 -6.88
CA ALA A 281 32.32 0.56 -7.60
C ALA A 281 30.80 0.38 -7.70
N SER A 282 30.29 -0.81 -7.36
CA SER A 282 28.86 -1.17 -7.45
C SER A 282 28.18 -1.15 -6.08
N ILE A 283 26.84 -1.22 -6.06
CA ILE A 283 26.06 -1.49 -4.86
C ILE A 283 25.27 -2.79 -5.06
N GLN A 284 25.50 -3.75 -4.16
CA GLN A 284 24.75 -5.00 -4.11
C GLN A 284 23.50 -4.83 -3.25
N LEU A 285 22.35 -5.10 -3.85
CA LEU A 285 21.06 -5.17 -3.20
C LEU A 285 20.67 -6.63 -2.99
N THR A 286 20.19 -6.98 -1.79
CA THR A 286 19.71 -8.33 -1.46
C THR A 286 18.42 -8.27 -0.67
N TRP A 287 17.48 -9.18 -0.98
CA TRP A 287 16.24 -9.33 -0.24
C TRP A 287 15.81 -10.78 -0.17
N ALA A 288 14.84 -11.03 0.71
CA ALA A 288 14.11 -12.29 0.74
C ALA A 288 12.62 -12.06 0.91
N THR A 289 11.82 -12.91 0.28
CA THR A 289 10.37 -13.01 0.46
C THR A 289 10.04 -14.30 1.20
N SER A 290 8.98 -14.28 2.01
CA SER A 290 8.48 -15.48 2.68
C SER A 290 7.42 -16.24 1.88
N SER A 291 6.79 -15.60 0.90
CA SER A 291 5.81 -16.16 -0.04
C SER A 291 5.55 -15.17 -1.19
N GLU A 292 5.33 -15.68 -2.40
CA GLU A 292 5.21 -14.90 -3.66
C GLU A 292 3.93 -15.21 -4.44
N LYS A 293 2.85 -15.52 -3.72
CA LYS A 293 1.58 -15.87 -4.35
C LYS A 293 0.96 -14.61 -4.96
N ASN A 294 0.56 -14.69 -6.23
CA ASN A 294 0.01 -13.58 -7.01
C ASN A 294 0.97 -12.40 -7.25
N PHE A 295 2.28 -12.63 -7.15
CA PHE A 295 3.31 -11.62 -7.33
C PHE A 295 3.95 -11.67 -8.71
N ARG A 296 4.25 -10.51 -9.33
CA ARG A 296 4.81 -10.44 -10.69
C ARG A 296 6.32 -10.18 -10.69
N TYR A 297 6.76 -9.03 -10.19
CA TYR A 297 8.19 -8.65 -10.22
C TYR A 297 8.52 -7.57 -9.17
N PHE A 298 9.82 -7.45 -8.87
CA PHE A 298 10.40 -6.35 -8.11
C PHE A 298 10.97 -5.31 -9.08
N GLN A 299 10.52 -4.06 -8.99
CA GLN A 299 11.22 -2.93 -9.60
C GLN A 299 12.12 -2.30 -8.55
N VAL A 300 13.42 -2.31 -8.83
CA VAL A 300 14.43 -1.68 -7.99
C VAL A 300 14.47 -0.20 -8.34
N GLU A 301 14.30 0.65 -7.34
CA GLU A 301 14.35 2.10 -7.52
C GLU A 301 15.47 2.72 -6.69
N ARG A 302 16.12 3.74 -7.25
CA ARG A 302 17.22 4.49 -6.65
C ARG A 302 16.92 5.98 -6.63
N ALA A 303 17.31 6.65 -5.55
CA ALA A 303 17.30 8.10 -5.41
C ALA A 303 18.64 8.63 -4.87
N ALA A 304 18.88 9.93 -5.13
CA ALA A 304 19.91 10.72 -4.46
C ALA A 304 19.37 11.27 -3.12
N GLU A 305 20.02 12.28 -2.55
CA GLU A 305 19.58 12.93 -1.31
C GLU A 305 18.21 13.64 -1.43
N ASP A 306 17.77 13.94 -2.64
CA ASP A 306 16.45 14.53 -2.93
C ASP A 306 15.28 13.54 -2.77
N LEU A 307 15.57 12.24 -2.60
CA LEU A 307 14.60 11.15 -2.48
C LEU A 307 13.65 11.05 -3.70
N ILE A 308 14.06 11.56 -4.86
CA ILE A 308 13.35 11.36 -6.12
C ILE A 308 13.78 10.01 -6.71
N PHE A 309 12.91 9.00 -6.55
CA PHE A 309 13.19 7.63 -6.97
C PHE A 309 12.99 7.41 -8.47
N SER A 310 13.96 6.77 -9.09
CA SER A 310 13.94 6.33 -10.49
C SER A 310 14.23 4.84 -10.59
N ALA A 311 13.61 4.15 -11.55
CA ALA A 311 13.82 2.72 -11.75
C ALA A 311 15.24 2.45 -12.28
N VAL A 312 15.96 1.52 -11.65
CA VAL A 312 17.31 1.10 -12.06
C VAL A 312 17.36 -0.35 -12.51
N GLY A 313 16.30 -1.14 -12.26
CA GLY A 313 16.20 -2.50 -12.74
C GLY A 313 14.90 -3.19 -12.35
N VAL A 314 14.69 -4.37 -12.93
CA VAL A 314 13.55 -5.25 -12.64
C VAL A 314 14.08 -6.65 -12.38
N VAL A 315 13.51 -7.33 -11.39
CA VAL A 315 13.80 -8.73 -11.07
C VAL A 315 12.48 -9.48 -10.99
N ASP A 316 12.28 -10.42 -11.90
CA ASP A 316 11.06 -11.24 -11.94
C ASP A 316 10.93 -12.10 -10.68
N ALA A 317 9.69 -12.28 -10.25
CA ALA A 317 9.36 -13.21 -9.18
C ALA A 317 9.64 -14.66 -9.61
N LYS A 318 10.06 -15.49 -8.67
CA LYS A 318 10.24 -16.94 -8.89
C LYS A 318 8.95 -17.72 -8.64
N GLY A 319 7.90 -17.08 -8.11
CA GLY A 319 6.58 -17.69 -7.89
C GLY A 319 6.56 -18.71 -6.75
N SER A 320 7.45 -18.55 -5.77
CA SER A 320 7.66 -19.53 -4.71
C SER A 320 6.74 -19.33 -3.50
N SER A 321 6.30 -20.42 -2.88
CA SER A 321 5.56 -20.42 -1.61
C SER A 321 6.47 -20.62 -0.38
N THR A 322 7.78 -20.59 -0.56
CA THR A 322 8.80 -20.73 0.49
C THR A 322 9.74 -19.53 0.51
N LEU A 323 10.58 -19.45 1.55
CA LEU A 323 11.62 -18.43 1.64
C LEU A 323 12.45 -18.40 0.36
N THR A 324 12.48 -17.24 -0.30
CA THR A 324 13.15 -17.08 -1.59
C THR A 324 14.03 -15.85 -1.56
N THR A 325 15.28 -16.01 -1.96
CA THR A 325 16.29 -14.96 -1.95
C THR A 325 16.52 -14.39 -3.34
N TYR A 326 16.83 -13.10 -3.36
CA TYR A 326 17.08 -12.32 -4.55
C TYR A 326 18.27 -11.41 -4.37
N ALA A 327 18.87 -11.04 -5.49
CA ALA A 327 19.93 -10.08 -5.56
C ALA A 327 19.78 -9.24 -6.83
N PHE A 328 20.18 -7.97 -6.73
CA PHE A 328 20.34 -7.06 -7.85
C PHE A 328 21.60 -6.24 -7.63
N THR A 329 22.37 -6.00 -8.69
CA THR A 329 23.60 -5.22 -8.62
C THR A 329 23.40 -3.91 -9.39
N ASP A 330 23.51 -2.79 -8.68
CA ASP A 330 23.63 -1.50 -9.30
C ASP A 330 25.09 -1.26 -9.66
N GLU A 331 25.43 -1.46 -10.94
CA GLU A 331 26.79 -1.31 -11.47
C GLU A 331 27.24 0.15 -11.59
N LYS A 332 26.30 1.11 -11.55
CA LYS A 332 26.58 2.54 -11.75
C LYS A 332 25.90 3.39 -10.69
N PRO A 333 26.17 3.15 -9.38
CA PRO A 333 25.56 3.93 -8.31
C PRO A 333 25.98 5.39 -8.39
N LEU A 334 25.16 6.28 -7.85
CA LEU A 334 25.53 7.69 -7.71
C LEU A 334 26.72 7.83 -6.75
N ASN A 335 27.50 8.88 -6.91
CA ASN A 335 28.56 9.20 -5.96
C ASN A 335 27.94 9.62 -4.62
N GLY A 336 28.48 9.10 -3.52
CA GLY A 336 27.97 9.42 -2.18
C GLY A 336 26.77 8.55 -1.78
N LYS A 337 25.83 9.09 -1.01
CA LYS A 337 24.71 8.31 -0.48
C LYS A 337 23.70 8.01 -1.57
N ASN A 338 23.37 6.73 -1.71
CA ASN A 338 22.29 6.23 -2.55
C ASN A 338 21.19 5.66 -1.66
N TYR A 339 19.94 5.94 -2.04
CA TYR A 339 18.75 5.45 -1.36
C TYR A 339 18.05 4.47 -2.28
N TYR A 340 17.72 3.29 -1.78
CA TYR A 340 17.06 2.24 -2.56
C TYR A 340 15.77 1.81 -1.91
N ARG A 341 14.78 1.48 -2.75
CA ARG A 341 13.57 0.77 -2.36
C ARG A 341 13.21 -0.24 -3.44
N LEU A 342 12.45 -1.25 -3.05
CA LEU A 342 11.74 -2.12 -3.98
C LEU A 342 10.34 -1.56 -4.15
N LYS A 343 9.90 -1.41 -5.39
CA LYS A 343 8.49 -1.40 -5.75
C LYS A 343 8.13 -2.85 -6.05
N MET A 344 7.24 -3.43 -5.27
CA MET A 344 6.82 -4.83 -5.34
C MET A 344 5.50 -4.86 -6.10
N ILE A 345 5.48 -5.40 -7.33
CA ILE A 345 4.31 -5.38 -8.23
C ILE A 345 3.63 -6.75 -8.24
N ASP A 346 2.33 -6.76 -7.96
CA ASP A 346 1.48 -7.95 -8.04
C ASP A 346 0.98 -8.23 -9.47
N LEU A 347 0.40 -9.42 -9.70
CA LEU A 347 -0.13 -9.81 -11.03
C LEU A 347 -1.25 -8.89 -11.52
N ASP A 348 -1.99 -8.26 -10.61
CA ASP A 348 -3.07 -7.30 -10.85
C ASP A 348 -2.58 -5.85 -10.99
N GLU A 349 -1.26 -5.64 -11.07
CA GLU A 349 -0.58 -4.35 -11.20
C GLU A 349 -0.66 -3.43 -9.97
N SER A 350 -1.24 -3.90 -8.87
CA SER A 350 -1.09 -3.23 -7.57
C SER A 350 0.37 -3.31 -7.09
N PHE A 351 0.76 -2.39 -6.19
CA PHE A 351 2.13 -2.38 -5.69
C PHE A 351 2.26 -1.91 -4.24
N GLU A 352 3.32 -2.38 -3.59
CA GLU A 352 3.77 -1.94 -2.27
C GLU A 352 5.26 -1.58 -2.33
N TYR A 353 5.70 -0.63 -1.49
CA TYR A 353 7.12 -0.28 -1.37
C TYR A 353 7.75 -0.97 -0.17
N SER A 354 9.00 -1.40 -0.32
CA SER A 354 9.82 -1.78 0.82
C SER A 354 10.19 -0.55 1.68
N PRO A 355 10.70 -0.77 2.91
CA PRO A 355 11.52 0.24 3.59
C PRO A 355 12.68 0.69 2.70
N VAL A 356 13.08 1.96 2.86
CA VAL A 356 14.25 2.50 2.17
C VAL A 356 15.52 2.04 2.87
N VAL A 357 16.47 1.53 2.10
CA VAL A 357 17.82 1.21 2.57
C VAL A 357 18.84 2.12 1.91
N THR A 358 20.00 2.28 2.54
CA THR A 358 21.03 3.18 2.04
C THR A 358 22.36 2.48 1.90
N ALA A 359 23.13 2.89 0.89
CA ALA A 359 24.52 2.50 0.73
C ALA A 359 25.29 3.64 0.08
N THR A 360 26.58 3.74 0.40
CA THR A 360 27.46 4.77 -0.15
C THR A 360 28.14 4.25 -1.40
N GLY A 361 27.83 4.86 -2.54
CA GLY A 361 28.54 4.63 -3.80
C GLY A 361 29.92 5.26 -3.71
N LYS A 362 30.95 4.47 -4.03
CA LYS A 362 32.31 4.96 -4.18
C LYS A 362 32.57 5.12 -5.67
N SER A 363 32.86 6.35 -6.12
CA SER A 363 33.37 6.55 -7.47
C SER A 363 34.65 5.74 -7.63
N SER A 364 34.67 4.82 -8.60
CA SER A 364 35.91 4.29 -9.19
C SER A 364 36.62 5.31 -10.08
N SER A 365 35.99 6.46 -10.35
CA SER A 365 36.51 7.56 -11.17
C SER A 365 37.85 8.05 -10.62
N SER A 366 38.92 7.42 -11.08
CA SER A 366 40.30 7.81 -10.81
C SER A 366 40.81 8.57 -12.01
N VAL A 367 41.27 9.78 -11.76
CA VAL A 367 41.94 10.62 -12.75
C VAL A 367 43.44 10.50 -12.48
N ASN A 368 44.16 10.00 -13.46
CA ASN A 368 45.61 9.97 -13.45
C ASN A 368 46.14 11.21 -14.17
N VAL A 369 47.17 11.83 -13.59
CA VAL A 369 47.87 12.96 -14.22
C VAL A 369 49.36 12.68 -14.21
N TYR A 370 49.97 12.62 -15.39
CA TYR A 370 51.38 12.34 -15.52
C TYR A 370 52.04 13.09 -16.70
N PRO A 371 53.33 13.44 -16.60
CA PRO A 371 54.14 13.31 -15.39
C PRO A 371 53.74 14.34 -14.32
N ASN A 372 53.88 13.97 -13.05
CA ASN A 372 53.79 14.90 -11.91
C ASN A 372 55.01 14.64 -11.01
N PRO A 373 56.04 15.51 -11.01
CA PRO A 373 56.05 16.88 -11.57
C PRO A 373 56.11 16.98 -13.10
N ILE A 374 55.54 18.06 -13.65
CA ILE A 374 55.55 18.43 -15.07
C ILE A 374 56.84 19.20 -15.38
N THR A 375 57.72 18.64 -16.21
CA THR A 375 59.01 19.23 -16.61
C THR A 375 58.96 19.92 -17.97
N ASP A 376 58.32 19.29 -18.95
CA ASP A 376 58.38 19.74 -20.36
C ASP A 376 57.17 20.60 -20.77
N LYS A 377 56.57 21.26 -19.76
CA LYS A 377 55.32 22.02 -19.87
C LYS A 377 54.17 21.22 -20.52
N GLN A 378 54.25 19.90 -20.50
CA GLN A 378 53.27 18.98 -21.08
C GLN A 378 52.84 17.96 -20.03
N PHE A 379 51.54 17.67 -19.98
CA PHE A 379 51.00 16.64 -19.10
C PHE A 379 49.82 15.92 -19.77
N THR A 380 49.62 14.69 -19.37
CA THR A 380 48.53 13.84 -19.83
C THR A 380 47.56 13.63 -18.69
N VAL A 381 46.27 13.79 -19.01
CA VAL A 381 45.16 13.41 -18.13
C VAL A 381 44.56 12.14 -18.69
N GLU A 382 44.47 11.12 -17.85
CA GLU A 382 43.85 9.84 -18.17
C GLU A 382 42.69 9.60 -17.20
N LEU A 383 41.51 9.35 -17.78
CA LEU A 383 40.28 9.01 -17.09
C LEU A 383 40.11 7.50 -17.13
N ASN A 384 40.22 6.83 -15.98
CA ASN A 384 40.11 5.37 -15.90
C ASN A 384 38.67 4.84 -15.99
N ASP A 385 37.67 5.73 -16.01
CA ASP A 385 36.26 5.39 -16.19
C ASP A 385 35.56 6.49 -16.99
N VAL A 386 34.42 6.16 -17.60
CA VAL A 386 33.65 7.08 -18.46
C VAL A 386 33.08 8.22 -17.63
N MET A 387 33.86 9.28 -17.44
CA MET A 387 33.29 10.59 -17.16
C MET A 387 32.62 11.02 -18.46
N ASP A 388 31.33 11.38 -18.42
CA ASP A 388 30.61 11.91 -19.57
C ASP A 388 31.47 12.98 -20.27
N THR A 389 31.96 12.67 -21.47
CA THR A 389 32.65 13.63 -22.33
C THR A 389 31.59 14.44 -23.08
N PRO A 390 31.79 15.76 -23.23
CA PRO A 390 32.99 16.53 -22.88
C PRO A 390 33.09 16.87 -21.38
N ALA A 391 34.29 16.75 -20.82
CA ALA A 391 34.62 17.22 -19.48
C ALA A 391 35.52 18.47 -19.55
N GLN A 392 35.34 19.44 -18.66
CA GLN A 392 36.14 20.65 -18.65
C GLN A 392 37.38 20.49 -17.76
N VAL A 393 38.55 20.80 -18.32
CA VAL A 393 39.83 20.86 -17.62
C VAL A 393 40.24 22.31 -17.39
N ALA A 394 40.67 22.63 -16.17
CA ALA A 394 41.31 23.89 -15.86
C ALA A 394 42.56 23.69 -15.02
N VAL A 395 43.66 24.36 -15.36
CA VAL A 395 44.85 24.47 -14.51
C VAL A 395 44.78 25.81 -13.78
N LEU A 396 44.88 25.80 -12.46
CA LEU A 396 44.80 26.98 -11.61
C LEU A 396 46.07 27.17 -10.79
N ASP A 397 46.46 28.42 -10.55
CA ASP A 397 47.52 28.76 -9.59
C ASP A 397 47.01 28.72 -8.13
N GLY A 398 47.89 29.04 -7.17
CA GLY A 398 47.54 29.09 -5.74
C GLY A 398 46.53 30.16 -5.34
N ALA A 399 46.28 31.16 -6.19
CA ALA A 399 45.27 32.19 -6.00
C ALA A 399 43.93 31.84 -6.68
N GLY A 400 43.86 30.72 -7.41
CA GLY A 400 42.69 30.33 -8.19
C GLY A 400 42.60 30.98 -9.57
N THR A 401 43.67 31.63 -10.04
CA THR A 401 43.76 32.18 -11.39
C THR A 401 43.86 31.04 -12.39
N ILE A 402 43.05 31.07 -13.45
CA ILE A 402 43.06 30.06 -14.51
C ILE A 402 44.24 30.31 -15.45
N ILE A 403 45.14 29.33 -15.53
CA ILE A 403 46.34 29.32 -16.39
C ILE A 403 46.06 28.63 -17.71
N LEU A 404 45.25 27.57 -17.68
CA LEU A 404 44.81 26.83 -18.86
C LEU A 404 43.34 26.45 -18.67
N ARG A 405 42.56 26.52 -19.73
CA ARG A 405 41.21 25.94 -19.81
C ARG A 405 41.10 25.19 -21.12
N ALA A 406 40.66 23.94 -21.06
CA ALA A 406 40.48 23.07 -22.21
C ALA A 406 39.33 22.09 -21.98
N GLU A 407 38.95 21.35 -23.03
CA GLU A 407 37.98 20.27 -22.95
C GLU A 407 38.68 18.92 -23.16
N LEU A 408 38.25 17.92 -22.39
CA LEU A 408 38.58 16.51 -22.58
C LEU A 408 37.58 15.94 -23.60
N GLU A 409 38.06 15.77 -24.83
CA GLU A 409 37.29 15.14 -25.92
C GLU A 409 37.42 13.61 -25.93
N SER A 410 38.35 13.05 -25.15
CA SER A 410 38.55 11.61 -25.01
C SER A 410 39.00 11.25 -23.59
N ASN A 411 39.03 9.95 -23.27
CA ASN A 411 39.48 9.47 -21.96
C ASN A 411 40.96 9.77 -21.68
N THR A 412 41.78 10.01 -22.71
CA THR A 412 43.20 10.33 -22.55
C THR A 412 43.56 11.51 -23.44
N THR A 413 43.86 12.65 -22.83
CA THR A 413 44.25 13.86 -23.56
C THR A 413 45.52 14.47 -22.98
N THR A 414 46.44 14.82 -23.88
CA THR A 414 47.67 15.55 -23.55
C THR A 414 47.45 17.04 -23.72
N PHE A 415 47.87 17.81 -22.72
CA PHE A 415 47.75 19.25 -22.67
C PHE A 415 49.13 19.91 -22.62
N GLN A 416 49.24 21.07 -23.26
CA GLN A 416 50.41 21.92 -23.22
C GLN A 416 50.13 23.15 -22.34
N LEU A 417 50.98 23.39 -21.35
CA LEU A 417 50.97 24.60 -20.52
C LEU A 417 51.61 25.78 -21.27
N PRO A 418 51.22 27.03 -20.94
CA PRO A 418 51.87 28.22 -21.49
C PRO A 418 53.38 28.24 -21.22
N GLN A 419 54.18 28.69 -22.20
CA GLN A 419 55.65 28.71 -22.10
C GLN A 419 56.18 29.56 -20.94
N HIS A 420 55.42 30.59 -20.52
CA HIS A 420 55.79 31.49 -19.43
C HIS A 420 55.29 31.05 -18.05
N ILE A 421 54.82 29.81 -17.90
CA ILE A 421 54.38 29.31 -16.60
C ILE A 421 55.57 29.12 -15.65
N SER A 422 55.52 29.80 -14.50
CA SER A 422 56.53 29.67 -13.45
C SER A 422 56.53 28.26 -12.83
N SER A 423 57.68 27.85 -12.30
CA SER A 423 57.77 26.64 -11.48
C SER A 423 56.99 26.84 -10.18
N GLY A 424 56.23 25.85 -9.74
CA GLY A 424 55.36 25.99 -8.57
C GLY A 424 54.31 24.89 -8.44
N LEU A 425 53.46 25.03 -7.43
CA LEU A 425 52.31 24.15 -7.21
C LEU A 425 51.07 24.72 -7.90
N TYR A 426 50.41 23.87 -8.69
CA TYR A 426 49.19 24.19 -9.41
C TYR A 426 48.10 23.16 -9.07
N TYR A 427 46.86 23.53 -9.37
CA TYR A 427 45.69 22.71 -9.16
C TYR A 427 45.05 22.40 -10.51
N LEU A 428 45.00 21.13 -10.88
CA LEU A 428 44.22 20.67 -12.01
C LEU A 428 42.79 20.39 -11.54
N ARG A 429 41.82 21.07 -12.13
CA ARG A 429 40.41 20.91 -11.85
C ARG A 429 39.71 20.31 -13.05
N ILE A 430 39.01 19.20 -12.83
CA ILE A 430 38.23 18.51 -13.85
C ILE A 430 36.78 18.55 -13.43
N SER A 431 35.92 19.11 -14.27
CA SER A 431 34.48 19.22 -14.04
C SER A 431 33.73 18.45 -15.12
N SER A 432 32.81 17.58 -14.72
CA SER A 432 31.91 16.83 -15.61
C SER A 432 30.46 16.88 -15.09
N GLY A 433 29.53 16.25 -15.81
CA GLY A 433 28.16 16.03 -15.34
C GLY A 433 28.06 15.26 -14.02
N HIS A 434 29.11 14.52 -13.61
CA HIS A 434 29.15 13.72 -12.39
C HIS A 434 29.87 14.40 -11.21
N GLY A 435 30.30 15.65 -11.37
CA GLY A 435 30.93 16.45 -10.33
C GLY A 435 32.34 16.92 -10.68
N GLN A 436 33.07 17.37 -9.64
CA GLN A 436 34.37 18.03 -9.78
C GLN A 436 35.46 17.28 -9.01
N GLN A 437 36.61 17.09 -9.64
CA GLN A 437 37.84 16.61 -9.00
C GLN A 437 38.94 17.66 -9.08
N ILE A 438 39.78 17.74 -8.03
CA ILE A 438 40.93 18.63 -7.96
C ILE A 438 42.18 17.81 -7.63
N ILE A 439 43.20 17.93 -8.47
CA ILE A 439 44.49 17.24 -8.33
C ILE A 439 45.59 18.28 -8.20
N LYS A 440 46.52 18.06 -7.27
CA LYS A 440 47.71 18.89 -7.13
C LYS A 440 48.78 18.43 -8.11
N VAL A 441 49.26 19.34 -8.95
CA VAL A 441 50.35 19.10 -9.90
C VAL A 441 51.49 20.07 -9.64
N ALA A 442 52.72 19.56 -9.59
CA ALA A 442 53.91 20.38 -9.49
C ALA A 442 54.45 20.67 -10.89
N VAL A 443 54.75 21.93 -11.20
CA VAL A 443 55.43 22.34 -12.43
C VAL A 443 56.87 22.70 -12.07
N ARG A 444 57.84 22.14 -12.80
CA ARG A 444 59.26 22.44 -12.63
C ARG A 444 59.78 23.35 -13.74
#